data_AF-A0A9D2UQ88-F1
#
_entry.id   AF-A0A9D2UQ88-F1
#
_cell.length_a   1.000
_cell.length_b   1.000
_cell.length_c   1.000
_cell.angle_alpha   90.00
_cell.angle_beta   90.00
_cell.angle_gamma   90.00
#
_symmetry.space_group_name_H-M   'P 1'
#
loop_
_entity.id
_entity.type
_entity.pdbx_description
1 polymer ?
#
loop_
_entity_poly.entity_id
_entity_poly.type
_entity_poly.pdbx_seq_one_letter_code
_entity_poly.pdbx_strand_id
1 'polypeptide(L)'
;MKHRYYFSLLLILSSFSHAQELDLIQYSDISSIPQIALNQKIQTELQALLKHDYPKFHANFKHYSAPYLLKTDEALYYEGRSASSLDASSAIIFKDGRLFSAIYFAETKVLKYFSNDVSCLEQLHPAIQVFAQQREIQSIEYVTARVESTLKYYLGLAAQCETYIEKLKKGNSSFLNI
;
A
#
# COMPACT_ATOMS: atom_id res chain seq x y z
N MET A 1 63.32 -4.49 7.58
CA MET A 1 62.57 -4.87 8.80
C MET A 1 61.58 -3.75 9.11
N LYS A 2 60.26 -3.86 9.22
CA LYS A 2 59.27 -4.95 9.20
C LYS A 2 57.96 -4.30 8.70
N HIS A 3 57.32 -4.84 7.67
CA HIS A 3 55.93 -4.48 7.35
C HIS A 3 54.99 -5.26 8.27
N ARG A 4 54.15 -4.55 9.04
CA ARG A 4 53.06 -5.15 9.81
C ARG A 4 51.78 -5.03 9.00
N TYR A 5 51.37 -6.13 8.36
CA TYR A 5 50.06 -6.24 7.73
C TYR A 5 49.03 -6.55 8.83
N TYR A 6 48.08 -5.64 9.04
CA TYR A 6 46.87 -5.92 9.81
C TYR A 6 45.81 -6.45 8.83
N PHE A 7 45.49 -7.74 8.96
CA PHE A 7 44.43 -8.39 8.22
C PHE A 7 43.12 -8.15 9.00
N SER A 8 42.33 -7.16 8.60
CA SER A 8 40.99 -6.93 9.17
C SER A 8 40.02 -7.92 8.54
N LEU A 9 39.58 -8.91 9.33
CA LEU A 9 38.54 -9.87 8.97
C LEU A 9 37.17 -9.18 9.09
N LEU A 10 36.58 -8.76 7.97
CA LEU A 10 35.20 -8.27 7.91
C LEU A 10 34.23 -9.46 7.97
N LEU A 11 33.67 -9.70 9.16
CA LEU A 11 32.53 -10.60 9.37
C LEU A 11 31.30 -10.00 8.67
N ILE A 12 30.99 -10.51 7.47
CA ILE A 12 29.72 -10.24 6.80
C ILE A 12 28.65 -11.07 7.51
N LEU A 13 28.08 -10.51 8.57
CA LEU A 13 26.86 -11.02 9.18
C LEU A 13 25.71 -10.79 8.18
N SER A 14 25.40 -11.81 7.41
CA SER A 14 24.16 -11.87 6.64
C SER A 14 23.00 -12.01 7.63
N SER A 15 22.43 -10.88 8.04
CA SER A 15 21.14 -10.85 8.73
C SER A 15 20.07 -11.34 7.76
N PHE A 16 19.84 -12.65 7.75
CA PHE A 16 18.61 -13.22 7.21
C PHE A 16 17.47 -12.75 8.11
N SER A 17 16.88 -11.59 7.79
CA SER A 17 15.63 -11.15 8.38
C SER A 17 14.55 -12.14 7.96
N HIS A 18 14.19 -13.07 8.85
CA HIS A 18 12.97 -13.83 8.69
C HIS A 18 11.80 -12.85 8.73
N ALA A 19 11.04 -12.78 7.63
CA ALA A 19 9.80 -12.03 7.58
C ALA A 19 8.84 -12.64 8.63
N GLN A 20 8.71 -11.99 9.79
CA GLN A 20 7.71 -12.35 10.79
C GLN A 20 6.32 -12.11 10.21
N GLU A 21 5.43 -13.09 10.31
CA GLU A 21 4.03 -12.93 9.92
C GLU A 21 3.38 -11.82 10.76
N LEU A 22 2.53 -11.01 10.13
CA LEU A 22 1.87 -9.89 10.81
C LEU A 22 0.65 -10.43 11.57
N ASP A 23 0.69 -10.45 12.90
CA ASP A 23 -0.51 -10.76 13.69
C ASP A 23 -1.47 -9.56 13.60
N LEU A 24 -2.50 -9.69 12.78
CA LEU A 24 -3.50 -8.65 12.55
C LEU A 24 -4.60 -8.62 13.61
N ILE A 25 -4.76 -9.68 14.40
CA ILE A 25 -5.86 -9.78 15.37
C ILE A 25 -5.73 -8.70 16.44
N GLN A 26 -4.50 -8.40 16.87
CA GLN A 26 -4.22 -7.34 17.84
C GLN A 26 -4.66 -5.94 17.38
N TYR A 27 -4.90 -5.74 16.07
CA TYR A 27 -5.27 -4.45 15.49
C TYR A 27 -6.78 -4.29 15.21
N SER A 28 -7.60 -5.25 15.64
CA SER A 28 -9.03 -5.30 15.33
C SER A 28 -9.91 -4.40 16.23
N ASP A 29 -9.31 -3.69 17.19
CA ASP A 29 -10.00 -2.79 18.12
C ASP A 29 -9.66 -1.32 17.85
N ILE A 30 -10.60 -0.38 18.09
CA ILE A 30 -10.36 1.04 17.85
C ILE A 30 -9.20 1.63 18.66
N SER A 31 -8.94 1.11 19.87
CA SER A 31 -7.81 1.52 20.71
C SER A 31 -6.44 1.12 20.14
N SER A 32 -6.41 0.15 19.22
CA SER A 32 -5.18 -0.36 18.58
C SER A 32 -4.76 0.43 17.35
N ILE A 33 -5.59 1.34 16.85
CA ILE A 33 -5.31 2.13 15.65
C ILE A 33 -4.02 2.96 15.74
N PRO A 34 -3.75 3.67 16.86
CA PRO A 34 -2.46 4.34 17.03
C PRO A 34 -1.29 3.35 16.91
N GLN A 35 -1.48 2.08 17.28
CA GLN A 35 -0.46 1.05 17.16
C GLN A 35 -0.25 0.56 15.73
N ILE A 36 -1.29 0.54 14.88
CA ILE A 36 -1.12 0.34 13.42
C ILE A 36 -0.20 1.42 12.87
N ALA A 37 -0.48 2.68 13.25
CA ALA A 37 0.33 3.83 12.86
C ALA A 37 1.72 3.85 13.50
N LEU A 38 2.03 2.97 14.47
CA LEU A 38 3.36 2.83 15.08
C LEU A 38 4.08 1.54 14.65
N ASN A 39 3.40 0.62 13.96
CA ASN A 39 4.01 -0.61 13.48
C ASN A 39 4.93 -0.29 12.29
N GLN A 40 6.23 -0.39 12.51
CA GLN A 40 7.25 -0.07 11.52
C GLN A 40 7.11 -0.89 10.24
N LYS A 41 6.74 -2.18 10.34
CA LYS A 41 6.58 -3.05 9.18
C LYS A 41 5.41 -2.60 8.30
N ILE A 42 4.28 -2.26 8.91
CA ILE A 42 3.10 -1.72 8.21
C ILE A 42 3.46 -0.38 7.54
N GLN A 43 4.14 0.51 8.25
CA GLN A 43 4.54 1.81 7.71
C GLN A 43 5.48 1.66 6.50
N THR A 44 6.50 0.81 6.59
CA THR A 44 7.47 0.60 5.50
C THR A 44 6.78 0.14 4.22
N GLU A 45 5.83 -0.79 4.34
CA GLU A 45 5.15 -1.36 3.17
C GLU A 45 4.13 -0.37 2.57
N LEU A 46 3.43 0.40 3.40
CA LEU A 46 2.59 1.50 2.92
C LEU A 46 3.41 2.62 2.27
N GLN A 47 4.59 2.95 2.81
CA GLN A 47 5.51 3.91 2.19
C GLN A 47 6.01 3.41 0.84
N ALA A 48 6.35 2.12 0.73
CA ALA A 48 6.77 1.51 -0.52
C ALA A 48 5.64 1.54 -1.57
N LEU A 49 4.41 1.20 -1.17
CA LEU A 49 3.23 1.22 -2.03
C LEU A 49 2.87 2.64 -2.50
N LEU A 50 2.75 3.58 -1.56
CA LEU A 50 2.19 4.92 -1.81
C LEU A 50 3.24 5.92 -2.29
N LYS A 51 4.53 5.67 -2.03
CA LYS A 51 5.65 6.53 -2.42
C LYS A 51 5.39 8.00 -2.01
N HIS A 52 5.37 8.90 -2.98
CA HIS A 52 5.11 10.33 -2.79
C HIS A 52 3.73 10.66 -2.22
N ASP A 53 2.74 9.77 -2.34
CA ASP A 53 1.39 9.97 -1.79
C ASP A 53 1.30 9.55 -0.30
N TYR A 54 2.31 8.88 0.27
CA TYR A 54 2.30 8.43 1.67
C TYR A 54 2.07 9.56 2.68
N PRO A 55 2.74 10.73 2.59
CA PRO A 55 2.52 11.81 3.55
C PRO A 55 1.06 12.30 3.56
N LYS A 56 0.42 12.41 2.38
CA LYS A 56 -0.99 12.79 2.27
C LYS A 56 -1.89 11.69 2.85
N PHE A 57 -1.61 10.43 2.52
CA PHE A 57 -2.32 9.29 3.08
C PHE A 57 -2.31 9.33 4.62
N HIS A 58 -1.12 9.46 5.21
CA HIS A 58 -0.92 9.46 6.65
C HIS A 58 -1.55 10.68 7.34
N ALA A 59 -1.50 11.86 6.72
CA ALA A 59 -2.09 13.07 7.26
C ALA A 59 -3.61 12.99 7.43
N ASN A 60 -4.30 12.14 6.65
CA ASN A 60 -5.74 11.90 6.78
C ASN A 60 -6.11 11.03 7.98
N PHE A 61 -5.18 10.57 8.81
CA PHE A 61 -5.49 9.74 9.97
C PHE A 61 -5.50 10.57 11.27
N LYS A 62 -6.28 11.66 11.28
CA LYS A 62 -6.55 12.47 12.48
C LYS A 62 -7.80 12.01 13.21
N HIS A 63 -8.83 11.62 12.46
CA HIS A 63 -10.03 11.00 12.99
C HIS A 63 -10.19 9.62 12.35
N TYR A 64 -10.22 8.59 13.20
CA TYR A 64 -10.27 7.21 12.75
C TYR A 64 -11.66 6.63 12.87
N SER A 65 -12.04 5.80 11.90
CA SER A 65 -13.14 4.84 12.09
C SER A 65 -12.60 3.59 12.79
N ALA A 66 -13.45 2.83 13.47
CA ALA A 66 -13.03 1.56 14.08
C ALA A 66 -12.45 0.62 13.00
N PRO A 67 -11.26 0.03 13.22
CA PRO A 67 -10.70 -0.93 12.31
C PRO A 67 -11.49 -2.24 12.44
N TYR A 68 -11.46 -3.09 11.42
CA TYR A 68 -12.08 -4.40 11.52
C TYR A 68 -11.39 -5.43 10.63
N LEU A 69 -11.50 -6.69 11.02
CA LEU A 69 -11.01 -7.81 10.23
C LEU A 69 -12.04 -8.16 9.16
N LEU A 70 -11.57 -8.27 7.92
CA LEU A 70 -12.33 -8.81 6.81
C LEU A 70 -12.42 -10.32 7.00
N LYS A 71 -13.63 -10.80 7.34
CA LYS A 71 -13.91 -12.21 7.70
C LYS A 71 -13.46 -13.21 6.64
N THR A 72 -13.45 -12.82 5.38
CA THR A 72 -13.16 -13.68 4.22
C THR A 72 -11.68 -13.78 3.89
N ASP A 73 -10.85 -12.86 4.40
CA ASP A 73 -9.59 -12.51 3.74
C ASP A 73 -8.39 -12.42 4.69
N GLU A 74 -8.58 -12.74 5.98
CA GLU A 74 -7.56 -12.55 7.03
C GLU A 74 -6.84 -11.20 6.92
N ALA A 75 -7.61 -10.15 6.64
CA ALA A 75 -7.10 -8.84 6.35
C ALA A 75 -7.66 -7.80 7.30
N LEU A 76 -6.86 -6.82 7.66
CA LEU A 76 -7.24 -5.68 8.48
C LEU A 76 -7.64 -4.53 7.58
N TYR A 77 -8.88 -4.04 7.73
CA TYR A 77 -9.32 -2.79 7.14
C TYR A 77 -9.28 -1.67 8.18
N TYR A 78 -8.82 -0.50 7.77
CA TYR A 78 -8.97 0.73 8.55
C TYR A 78 -9.04 1.97 7.65
N GLU A 79 -9.65 3.03 8.16
CA GLU A 79 -9.81 4.29 7.45
C GLU A 79 -9.72 5.49 8.40
N GLY A 80 -9.39 6.65 7.82
CA GLY A 80 -9.28 7.90 8.54
C GLY A 80 -9.69 9.10 7.70
N ARG A 81 -10.02 10.19 8.40
CA ARG A 81 -10.34 11.50 7.82
C ARG A 81 -9.40 12.60 8.31
N SER A 82 -9.12 13.52 7.41
CA SER A 82 -8.43 14.78 7.71
C SER A 82 -9.19 15.56 8.78
N ALA A 83 -8.46 16.30 9.62
CA ALA A 83 -9.05 17.23 10.58
C ALA A 83 -9.47 18.57 9.96
N SER A 84 -8.93 18.91 8.78
CA SER A 84 -9.07 20.23 8.17
C SER A 84 -9.72 20.23 6.78
N SER A 85 -10.09 19.05 6.26
CA SER A 85 -10.74 18.89 4.96
C SER A 85 -11.62 17.64 4.94
N LEU A 86 -12.38 17.46 3.87
CA LEU A 86 -13.15 16.23 3.62
C LEU A 86 -12.29 15.11 3.00
N ASP A 87 -10.98 15.29 2.95
CA ASP A 87 -10.06 14.26 2.47
C ASP A 87 -10.06 13.07 3.42
N ALA A 88 -9.85 11.89 2.85
CA ALA A 88 -9.85 10.65 3.62
C ALA A 88 -8.93 9.62 3.00
N SER A 89 -8.52 8.67 3.83
CA SER A 89 -7.70 7.54 3.42
C SER A 89 -8.26 6.24 3.97
N SER A 90 -8.02 5.14 3.27
CA SER A 90 -8.30 3.79 3.76
C SER A 90 -7.21 2.83 3.31
N ALA A 91 -7.00 1.77 4.10
CA ALA A 91 -6.08 0.71 3.76
C ALA A 91 -6.60 -0.65 4.22
N ILE A 92 -6.16 -1.67 3.48
CA ILE A 92 -6.38 -3.08 3.74
C ILE A 92 -5.01 -3.75 3.76
N ILE A 93 -4.73 -4.46 4.85
CA ILE A 93 -3.48 -5.18 5.05
C ILE A 93 -3.81 -6.66 5.19
N PHE A 94 -3.32 -7.48 4.27
CA PHE A 94 -3.42 -8.93 4.37
C PHE A 94 -2.22 -9.50 5.14
N LYS A 95 -2.42 -10.61 5.87
CA LYS A 95 -1.30 -11.32 6.54
C LYS A 95 -0.20 -11.74 5.56
N ASP A 96 -0.59 -12.08 4.33
CA ASP A 96 0.30 -12.49 3.25
C ASP A 96 1.11 -11.34 2.62
N GLY A 97 0.87 -10.09 3.05
CA GLY A 97 1.57 -8.91 2.57
C GLY A 97 0.93 -8.19 1.40
N ARG A 98 -0.22 -8.66 0.88
CA ARG A 98 -1.02 -7.87 -0.05
C ARG A 98 -1.57 -6.63 0.64
N LEU A 99 -1.53 -5.53 -0.08
CA LEU A 99 -1.96 -4.22 0.35
C LEU A 99 -2.90 -3.62 -0.68
N PHE A 100 -3.96 -3.02 -0.18
CA PHE A 100 -4.83 -2.13 -0.95
C PHE A 100 -4.99 -0.84 -0.17
N SER A 101 -4.94 0.30 -0.85
CA SER A 101 -5.06 1.60 -0.20
C SER A 101 -5.82 2.57 -1.10
N ALA A 102 -6.50 3.53 -0.51
CA ALA A 102 -7.14 4.60 -1.25
C ALA A 102 -6.92 5.95 -0.56
N ILE A 103 -6.82 7.01 -1.37
CA ILE A 103 -6.80 8.41 -0.93
C ILE A 103 -7.89 9.14 -1.72
N TYR A 104 -8.84 9.72 -1.01
CA TYR A 104 -9.84 10.61 -1.57
C TYR A 104 -9.40 12.06 -1.41
N PHE A 105 -9.38 12.78 -2.51
CA PHE A 105 -9.12 14.22 -2.60
C PHE A 105 -10.45 14.93 -2.82
N ALA A 106 -10.97 15.60 -1.79
CA ALA A 106 -12.31 16.17 -1.82
C ALA A 106 -12.43 17.37 -2.76
N GLU A 107 -11.36 18.15 -2.89
CA GLU A 107 -11.31 19.32 -3.78
C GLU A 107 -11.50 18.92 -5.24
N THR A 108 -10.78 17.88 -5.69
CA THR A 108 -10.82 17.41 -7.07
C THR A 108 -11.81 16.27 -7.29
N LYS A 109 -12.42 15.75 -6.22
CA LYS A 109 -13.31 14.57 -6.23
C LYS A 109 -12.65 13.33 -6.86
N VAL A 110 -11.33 13.21 -6.71
CA VAL A 110 -10.52 12.10 -7.23
C VAL A 110 -10.30 11.07 -6.13
N LEU A 111 -10.49 9.79 -6.45
CA LEU A 111 -10.04 8.67 -5.63
C LEU A 111 -8.78 8.06 -6.25
N LYS A 112 -7.62 8.23 -5.62
CA LYS A 112 -6.44 7.46 -5.97
C LYS A 112 -6.49 6.10 -5.29
N TYR A 113 -6.36 5.02 -6.05
CA TYR A 113 -6.38 3.65 -5.58
C TYR A 113 -5.03 2.98 -5.82
N PHE A 114 -4.50 2.32 -4.80
CA PHE A 114 -3.17 1.72 -4.80
C PHE A 114 -3.26 0.26 -4.44
N SER A 115 -2.49 -0.58 -5.13
CA SER A 115 -2.32 -1.97 -4.77
C SER A 115 -0.95 -2.50 -5.18
N ASN A 116 -0.43 -3.44 -4.38
CA ASN A 116 0.70 -4.29 -4.74
C ASN A 116 0.25 -5.70 -5.21
N ASP A 117 -1.06 -5.94 -5.30
CA ASP A 117 -1.60 -7.20 -5.76
C ASP A 117 -1.32 -7.39 -7.26
N VAL A 118 -1.06 -8.64 -7.63
CA VAL A 118 -0.66 -9.02 -9.00
C VAL A 118 -1.85 -9.11 -9.96
N SER A 119 -3.08 -9.04 -9.45
CA SER A 119 -4.25 -8.98 -10.29
C SER A 119 -4.27 -7.61 -10.98
N CYS A 120 -4.07 -7.59 -12.29
CA CYS A 120 -4.10 -6.37 -13.12
C CYS A 120 -5.54 -5.82 -13.27
N LEU A 121 -6.36 -5.97 -12.23
CA LEU A 121 -7.78 -5.64 -12.23
C LEU A 121 -7.94 -4.15 -11.89
N GLU A 122 -8.54 -3.40 -12.80
CA GLU A 122 -9.07 -2.05 -12.53
C GLU A 122 -10.39 -2.14 -11.74
N GLN A 123 -10.42 -2.99 -10.71
CA GLN A 123 -11.57 -3.13 -9.84
C GLN A 123 -11.12 -2.84 -8.42
N LEU A 124 -11.80 -1.87 -7.79
CA LEU A 124 -11.63 -1.62 -6.37
C LEU A 124 -11.94 -2.89 -5.58
N HIS A 125 -11.08 -3.22 -4.63
CA HIS A 125 -11.38 -4.21 -3.59
C HIS A 125 -12.75 -3.89 -2.94
N PRO A 126 -13.62 -4.88 -2.65
CA PRO A 126 -14.98 -4.64 -2.15
C PRO A 126 -15.05 -3.66 -0.95
N ALA A 127 -14.18 -3.80 0.04
CA ALA A 127 -14.12 -2.86 1.16
C ALA A 127 -13.74 -1.41 0.75
N ILE A 128 -12.91 -1.23 -0.28
CA ILE A 128 -12.61 0.09 -0.85
C ILE A 128 -13.79 0.61 -1.70
N GLN A 129 -14.60 -0.26 -2.30
CA GLN A 129 -15.86 0.18 -2.94
C GLN A 129 -16.82 0.79 -1.92
N VAL A 130 -16.95 0.19 -0.74
CA VAL A 130 -17.76 0.75 0.35
C VAL A 130 -17.22 2.11 0.79
N PHE A 131 -15.90 2.24 0.95
CA PHE A 131 -15.25 3.53 1.19
C PHE A 131 -15.57 4.54 0.08
N ALA A 132 -15.48 4.14 -1.18
CA ALA A 132 -15.75 5.01 -2.32
C ALA A 132 -17.22 5.49 -2.36
N GLN A 133 -18.19 4.62 -2.06
CA GLN A 133 -19.62 4.93 -2.07
C GLN A 133 -20.04 6.01 -1.06
N GLN A 134 -19.25 6.23 -0.01
CA GLN A 134 -19.52 7.27 0.99
C GLN A 134 -19.13 8.68 0.49
N ARG A 135 -18.62 8.82 -0.74
CA ARG A 135 -17.98 10.03 -1.26
C ARG A 135 -18.50 10.38 -2.65
N GLU A 136 -18.46 11.67 -2.97
CA GLU A 136 -18.77 12.17 -4.30
C GLU A 136 -17.55 12.04 -5.20
N ILE A 137 -17.40 10.90 -5.88
CA ILE A 137 -16.25 10.63 -6.75
C ILE A 137 -16.58 10.99 -8.20
N GLN A 138 -15.70 11.77 -8.84
CA GLN A 138 -15.77 12.08 -10.27
C GLN A 138 -14.84 11.20 -11.11
N SER A 139 -13.69 10.80 -10.57
CA SER A 139 -12.76 9.90 -11.25
C SER A 139 -11.97 9.04 -10.27
N ILE A 140 -11.51 7.89 -10.76
CA ILE A 140 -10.65 6.96 -10.01
C ILE A 140 -9.33 6.84 -10.77
N GLU A 141 -8.23 7.09 -10.08
CA GLU A 141 -6.88 6.88 -10.59
C GLU A 141 -6.34 5.56 -10.04
N TYR A 142 -6.10 4.59 -10.92
CA TYR A 142 -5.53 3.30 -10.56
C TYR A 142 -4.00 3.40 -10.58
N VAL A 143 -3.40 3.44 -9.39
CA VAL A 143 -1.96 3.49 -9.17
C VAL A 143 -1.48 2.09 -8.76
N THR A 144 -1.32 1.20 -9.73
CA THR A 144 -0.65 -0.08 -9.50
C THR A 144 0.85 0.16 -9.39
N ALA A 145 1.38 -0.02 -8.19
CA ALA A 145 2.80 0.15 -7.96
C ALA A 145 3.48 -1.20 -8.26
N ARG A 146 4.11 -1.33 -9.45
CA ARG A 146 5.22 -2.29 -9.59
C ARG A 146 6.34 -1.79 -8.67
N VAL A 147 6.34 -2.24 -7.42
CA VAL A 147 7.34 -1.87 -6.42
C VAL A 147 7.91 -3.17 -5.92
N GLU A 148 9.21 -3.38 -6.11
CA GLU A 148 9.98 -4.39 -5.39
C GLU A 148 9.75 -4.18 -3.88
N SER A 149 8.87 -4.98 -3.29
CA SER A 149 8.54 -4.97 -1.86
C SER A 149 9.49 -5.90 -1.11
N THR A 150 9.84 -5.50 0.11
CA THR A 150 10.68 -6.30 1.03
C THR A 150 9.88 -7.35 1.81
N LEU A 151 8.55 -7.31 1.76
CA LEU A 151 7.69 -8.42 2.14
C LEU A 151 7.81 -9.53 1.07
N LYS A 152 7.95 -10.78 1.51
CA LYS A 152 7.90 -11.93 0.61
C LYS A 152 6.62 -11.86 -0.22
N TYR A 153 6.76 -11.55 -1.50
CA TYR A 153 5.74 -11.86 -2.48
C TYR A 153 5.31 -13.31 -2.32
N TYR A 154 4.02 -13.57 -2.49
CA TYR A 154 3.59 -14.89 -2.94
C TYR A 154 4.23 -15.11 -4.32
N LEU A 155 5.37 -15.78 -4.31
CA LEU A 155 6.18 -16.09 -5.47
C LEU A 155 5.36 -16.89 -6.48
N GLY A 156 5.20 -16.32 -7.67
CA GLY A 156 4.99 -17.08 -8.89
C GLY A 156 3.83 -16.57 -9.73
N LEU A 157 4.03 -15.46 -10.45
CA LEU A 157 3.65 -15.27 -11.86
C LEU A 157 3.91 -13.82 -12.27
N ALA A 158 5.12 -13.56 -12.77
CA ALA A 158 5.53 -12.27 -13.33
C ALA A 158 4.83 -11.92 -14.67
N ALA A 159 3.71 -12.56 -15.04
CA ALA A 159 3.39 -12.73 -16.47
C ALA A 159 2.10 -12.10 -17.00
N GLN A 160 1.24 -11.44 -16.20
CA GLN A 160 -0.08 -11.01 -16.72
C GLN A 160 -0.28 -9.51 -16.93
N CYS A 161 0.55 -8.64 -16.35
CA CYS A 161 0.38 -7.18 -16.52
C CYS A 161 1.20 -6.59 -17.69
N GLU A 162 2.01 -7.39 -18.40
CA GLU A 162 2.81 -6.88 -19.52
C GLU A 162 1.96 -6.44 -20.70
N THR A 163 0.93 -7.22 -21.06
CA THR A 163 0.00 -6.90 -22.16
C THR A 163 -0.84 -5.65 -21.88
N TYR A 164 -1.17 -5.40 -20.60
CA TYR A 164 -1.87 -4.19 -20.17
C TYR A 164 -0.96 -2.96 -20.18
N ILE A 165 0.28 -3.07 -19.69
CA ILE A 165 1.26 -1.96 -19.74
C ILE A 165 1.63 -1.61 -21.18
N GLU A 166 1.73 -2.60 -22.07
CA GLU A 166 1.82 -2.39 -23.53
C GLU A 166 0.64 -1.56 -24.07
N LYS A 167 -0.59 -1.82 -23.62
CA LYS A 167 -1.78 -1.04 -23.98
C LYS A 167 -1.71 0.40 -23.48
N LEU A 168 -1.29 0.64 -22.23
CA LEU A 168 -1.11 2.00 -21.70
C LEU A 168 -0.02 2.78 -22.45
N LYS A 169 1.09 2.13 -22.81
CA LYS A 169 2.15 2.73 -23.65
C LYS A 169 1.67 3.03 -25.07
N LYS A 170 0.85 2.16 -25.66
CA LYS A 170 0.24 2.40 -26.99
C LYS A 170 -0.87 3.45 -26.96
N GLY A 171 -1.62 3.59 -25.88
CA GLY A 171 -2.68 4.61 -25.73
C GLY A 171 -2.17 6.06 -25.69
N ASN A 172 -0.94 6.29 -25.21
CA ASN A 172 -0.29 7.60 -25.29
C ASN A 172 0.24 7.95 -26.69
N SER A 173 0.17 7.02 -27.66
CA SER A 173 0.60 7.25 -29.05
C SER A 173 -0.53 7.65 -29.99
N SER A 174 -1.80 7.67 -29.55
CA SER A 174 -2.95 7.90 -30.43
C SER A 174 -3.79 9.15 -30.13
N PHE A 175 -3.30 10.07 -29.30
CA PHE A 175 -3.94 11.37 -29.05
C PHE A 175 -3.15 12.57 -29.60
N LEU A 176 -2.45 12.37 -30.72
CA LEU A 176 -2.02 13.46 -31.60
C LEU A 176 -2.56 13.16 -32.99
N ASN A 177 -3.80 13.56 -33.23
CA ASN A 177 -4.33 14.03 -34.51
C ASN A 177 -5.76 14.53 -34.28
N ILE A 178 -5.85 15.79 -33.85
CA ILE A 178 -6.84 16.75 -34.38
C ILE A 178 -6.02 17.80 -35.10
#